data_AF-A0A7X8ZY22-F1
#
_entry.id   AF-A0A7X8ZY22-F1
#
_cell.length_a   1.000
_cell.length_b   1.000
_cell.length_c   1.000
_cell.angle_alpha   90.00
_cell.angle_beta   90.00
_cell.angle_gamma   90.00
#
_symmetry.space_group_name_H-M   'P 1'
#
loop_
_entity.id
_entity.type
_entity.pdbx_description
1 polymer ?
#
loop_
_entity_poly.entity_id
_entity_poly.type
_entity_poly.pdbx_seq_one_letter_code
_entity_poly.pdbx_strand_id
1 'polypeptide(L)'
;MEELRILSPTAILGYGFPMESFEEGMKRKPHVIAVDAGSTDPGPYYLGAGKSFTDRNSVKRDLEIMIPAALEQNIPVIIGTAGGSGGKPHVAFNLDIIKEIAKEKKLLFKLAVIQSEFDKDFIKENLKDG
;
A
#
# COMPACT_ATOMS: atom_id res chain seq x y z
N MET A 1 3.79 4.68 -26.19
CA MET A 1 2.88 3.89 -25.33
C MET A 1 1.52 4.54 -25.50
N GLU A 2 0.54 3.85 -26.08
CA GLU A 2 -0.75 4.46 -26.46
C GLU A 2 -1.78 4.42 -25.31
N GLU A 3 -1.62 3.51 -24.35
CA GLU A 3 -2.48 3.41 -23.16
C GLU A 3 -1.71 2.96 -21.91
N LEU A 4 -2.27 3.26 -20.74
CA LEU A 4 -1.86 2.71 -19.45
C LEU A 4 -3.06 1.99 -18.80
N ARG A 5 -2.92 0.69 -18.54
CA ARG A 5 -3.94 -0.12 -17.86
C ARG A 5 -3.55 -0.32 -16.42
N ILE A 6 -4.41 0.11 -15.50
CA ILE A 6 -4.20 0.00 -14.06
C ILE A 6 -5.27 -0.94 -13.51
N LEU A 7 -4.86 -1.98 -12.79
CA LEU A 7 -5.78 -2.77 -11.97
C LEU A 7 -5.77 -2.22 -10.56
N SER A 8 -6.91 -1.68 -10.13
CA SER A 8 -7.15 -1.26 -8.74
C SER A 8 -8.10 -2.25 -8.07
N PRO A 9 -7.59 -3.24 -7.31
CA PRO A 9 -8.39 -4.37 -6.88
C PRO A 9 -9.37 -4.02 -5.75
N THR A 10 -9.05 -2.99 -4.95
CA THR A 10 -9.87 -2.55 -3.81
C THR A 10 -9.79 -1.03 -3.66
N ALA A 11 -10.72 -0.47 -2.90
CA ALA A 11 -10.78 0.96 -2.61
C ALA A 11 -9.74 1.37 -1.54
N ILE A 12 -9.55 0.51 -0.53
CA ILE A 12 -8.60 0.71 0.57
C ILE A 12 -7.87 -0.61 0.80
N LEU A 13 -6.54 -0.59 0.83
CA LEU A 13 -5.76 -1.78 1.14
C LEU A 13 -6.16 -2.39 2.49
N GLY A 14 -6.57 -3.65 2.49
CA GLY A 14 -7.09 -4.37 3.65
C GLY A 14 -8.62 -4.40 3.73
N TYR A 15 -9.35 -3.86 2.75
CA TYR A 15 -10.81 -4.06 2.64
C TYR A 15 -11.17 -5.37 1.94
N GLY A 16 -10.22 -6.01 1.27
CA GLY A 16 -10.51 -7.18 0.47
C GLY A 16 -11.09 -6.84 -0.90
N PHE A 17 -11.21 -7.90 -1.70
CA PHE A 17 -11.79 -7.88 -3.04
C PHE A 17 -12.19 -9.30 -3.46
N PRO A 18 -13.25 -9.46 -4.28
CA PRO A 18 -13.62 -10.76 -4.84
C PRO A 18 -12.52 -11.30 -5.76
N MET A 19 -12.17 -12.59 -5.60
CA MET A 19 -11.14 -13.23 -6.43
C MET A 19 -11.52 -13.27 -7.91
N GLU A 20 -12.79 -13.55 -8.21
CA GLU A 20 -13.30 -13.58 -9.59
C GLU A 20 -13.08 -12.23 -10.30
N SER A 21 -13.34 -11.11 -9.61
CA SER A 21 -13.12 -9.77 -10.16
C SER A 21 -11.63 -9.47 -10.37
N PHE A 22 -10.78 -9.90 -9.44
CA PHE A 22 -9.33 -9.76 -9.56
C PHE A 22 -8.79 -10.54 -10.76
N GLU A 23 -9.18 -11.80 -10.90
CA GLU A 23 -8.77 -12.68 -12.00
C GLU A 23 -9.24 -12.15 -13.37
N GLU A 24 -10.48 -11.68 -13.48
CA GLU A 24 -10.98 -11.02 -14.69
C GLU A 24 -10.20 -9.74 -15.01
N GLY A 25 -9.83 -8.97 -13.99
CA GLY A 25 -8.96 -7.80 -14.14
C GLY A 25 -7.57 -8.18 -14.69
N MET A 26 -6.96 -9.24 -14.16
CA MET A 26 -5.65 -9.73 -14.60
C MET A 26 -5.68 -10.24 -16.06
N LYS A 27 -6.77 -10.87 -16.52
CA LYS A 27 -6.94 -11.29 -17.93
C LYS A 27 -6.82 -10.14 -18.93
N ARG A 28 -7.08 -8.91 -18.50
CA ARG A 28 -6.95 -7.69 -19.32
C ARG A 28 -5.52 -7.17 -19.44
N LYS A 29 -4.53 -7.90 -18.91
CA LYS A 29 -3.09 -7.58 -18.99
C LYS A 29 -2.78 -6.16 -18.49
N PRO A 30 -3.06 -5.86 -17.21
CA PRO A 30 -2.72 -4.55 -16.64
C PRO A 30 -1.20 -4.31 -16.73
N HIS A 31 -0.82 -3.05 -16.79
CA HIS A 31 0.59 -2.62 -16.77
C HIS A 31 1.10 -2.38 -15.34
N VAL A 32 0.17 -2.28 -14.37
CA VAL A 32 0.45 -2.07 -12.95
C VAL A 32 -0.76 -2.53 -12.14
N ILE A 33 -0.51 -3.13 -10.97
CA ILE A 33 -1.52 -3.27 -9.93
C ILE A 33 -1.29 -2.12 -8.94
N ALA A 34 -2.26 -1.23 -8.80
CA ALA A 34 -2.16 -0.07 -7.92
C ALA A 34 -3.22 -0.13 -6.82
N VAL A 35 -2.87 0.27 -5.61
CA VAL A 35 -3.81 0.38 -4.50
C VAL A 35 -3.46 1.58 -3.64
N ASP A 36 -4.47 2.20 -3.05
CA ASP A 36 -4.28 3.21 -2.01
C ASP A 36 -4.85 2.68 -0.69
N ALA A 37 -4.35 3.18 0.44
CA ALA A 37 -4.96 2.96 1.74
C ALA A 37 -5.48 4.27 2.37
N GLY A 38 -5.33 5.40 1.69
CA GLY A 38 -5.66 6.72 2.21
C GLY A 38 -7.15 6.90 2.50
N SER A 39 -7.48 7.48 3.66
CA SER A 39 -8.84 7.93 3.98
C SER A 39 -8.82 9.05 5.03
N THR A 40 -9.74 10.01 4.89
CA THR A 40 -10.01 11.06 5.89
C THR A 40 -11.19 10.73 6.79
N ASP A 41 -12.03 9.76 6.40
CA ASP A 41 -13.25 9.36 7.10
C ASP A 41 -13.01 8.92 8.56
N PRO A 42 -11.93 8.18 8.90
CA PRO A 42 -11.68 7.79 10.30
C PRO A 42 -11.12 8.94 11.17
N GLY A 43 -10.96 10.14 10.61
CA GLY A 43 -10.41 11.29 11.31
C GLY A 43 -8.92 11.15 11.66
N PRO A 44 -8.39 12.05 12.50
CA PRO A 44 -6.93 12.14 12.74
C PRO A 44 -6.37 11.07 13.68
N TYR A 45 -7.22 10.20 14.25
CA TYR A 45 -6.81 9.26 15.30
C TYR A 45 -5.67 8.33 14.84
N TYR A 46 -5.81 7.69 13.68
CA TYR A 46 -4.84 6.69 13.20
C TYR A 46 -3.50 7.32 12.81
N LEU A 47 -3.51 8.55 12.31
CA LEU A 47 -2.30 9.33 12.10
C LEU A 47 -1.61 9.62 13.45
N GLY A 48 -2.33 10.17 14.42
CA GLY A 48 -1.79 10.55 15.73
C GLY A 48 -1.31 9.36 16.55
N ALA A 49 -2.00 8.22 16.47
CA ALA A 49 -1.64 6.99 17.18
C ALA A 49 -0.53 6.19 16.48
N GLY A 50 -0.19 6.51 15.22
CA GLY A 50 0.78 5.75 14.43
C GLY A 50 0.33 4.31 14.16
N LYS A 51 -0.97 4.07 14.03
CA LYS A 51 -1.56 2.75 13.83
C LYS A 51 -2.28 2.66 12.49
N SER A 52 -2.27 1.48 11.88
CA SER A 52 -3.04 1.22 10.67
C SER A 52 -4.54 1.37 10.93
N PHE A 53 -5.24 1.98 9.99
CA PHE A 53 -6.71 2.01 9.96
C PHE A 53 -7.30 0.61 9.75
N THR A 54 -6.74 -0.16 8.81
CA THR A 54 -7.14 -1.53 8.50
C THR A 54 -6.32 -2.56 9.27
N ASP A 55 -6.93 -3.73 9.50
CA ASP A 55 -6.30 -4.84 10.21
C ASP A 55 -5.09 -5.42 9.44
N ARG A 56 -4.08 -5.86 10.19
CA ARG A 56 -2.85 -6.43 9.63
C ARG A 56 -3.09 -7.65 8.77
N ASN A 57 -3.95 -8.58 9.20
CA ASN A 57 -4.21 -9.81 8.46
C ASN A 57 -4.96 -9.53 7.17
N SER A 58 -5.87 -8.55 7.18
CA SER A 58 -6.56 -8.12 5.97
C SER A 58 -5.61 -7.47 4.96
N VAL A 59 -4.71 -6.59 5.42
CA VAL A 59 -3.66 -6.00 4.58
C VAL A 59 -2.74 -7.09 4.01
N LYS A 60 -2.31 -8.03 4.86
CA LYS A 60 -1.49 -9.18 4.43
C LYS A 60 -2.20 -10.01 3.36
N ARG A 61 -3.48 -10.37 3.58
CA ARG A 61 -4.29 -11.14 2.61
C ARG A 61 -4.32 -10.48 1.24
N ASP A 62 -4.56 -9.17 1.18
CA ASP A 62 -4.62 -8.45 -0.09
C ASP A 62 -3.25 -8.44 -0.80
N LEU A 63 -2.17 -8.14 -0.07
CA LEU A 63 -0.81 -8.13 -0.61
C LEU A 63 -0.33 -9.53 -1.03
N GLU A 64 -0.73 -10.58 -0.31
CA GLU A 64 -0.40 -11.97 -0.64
C GLU A 64 -1.00 -12.44 -1.95
N ILE A 65 -2.07 -11.79 -2.41
CA ILE A 65 -2.69 -12.04 -3.71
C ILE A 65 -2.05 -11.15 -4.77
N MET A 66 -1.90 -9.86 -4.49
CA MET A 66 -1.42 -8.87 -5.46
C MET A 66 0.05 -9.08 -5.86
N ILE A 67 0.95 -9.30 -4.89
CA ILE A 67 2.40 -9.36 -5.14
C ILE A 67 2.76 -10.54 -6.06
N PRO A 68 2.35 -11.80 -5.78
CA PRO A 68 2.67 -12.91 -6.67
C PRO A 68 2.08 -12.73 -8.08
N ALA A 69 0.82 -12.29 -8.19
CA ALA A 69 0.17 -12.09 -9.48
C ALA A 69 0.87 -11.04 -10.36
N ALA A 70 1.38 -9.96 -9.73
CA ALA A 70 2.16 -8.95 -10.42
C ALA A 70 3.53 -9.49 -10.90
N LEU A 71 4.19 -10.31 -10.07
CA LEU A 71 5.47 -10.94 -10.42
C LEU A 71 5.31 -11.92 -11.59
N GLU A 72 4.25 -12.72 -11.61
CA GLU A 72 3.94 -13.64 -12.70
C GLU A 72 3.75 -12.93 -14.04
N GLN A 73 3.16 -11.73 -14.03
CA GLN A 73 2.96 -10.90 -15.23
C GLN A 73 4.12 -9.92 -15.49
N ASN A 74 5.15 -9.92 -14.64
CA ASN A 74 6.29 -9.00 -14.70
C ASN A 74 5.87 -7.50 -14.73
N ILE A 75 4.93 -7.13 -13.86
CA ILE A 75 4.44 -5.75 -13.67
C ILE A 75 4.65 -5.30 -12.22
N PRO A 76 4.74 -3.98 -11.96
CA PRO A 76 4.87 -3.48 -10.59
C PRO A 76 3.56 -3.56 -9.80
N VAL A 77 3.71 -3.67 -8.48
CA VAL A 77 2.68 -3.27 -7.50
C VAL A 77 3.04 -1.89 -6.97
N ILE A 78 2.08 -0.96 -6.99
CA ILE A 78 2.24 0.38 -6.42
C ILE A 78 1.24 0.54 -5.28
N ILE A 79 1.74 0.92 -4.11
CA ILE A 79 0.94 1.29 -2.95
C ILE A 79 1.10 2.79 -2.77
N GLY A 80 -0.01 3.53 -2.81
CA GLY A 80 -0.03 4.97 -2.53
C GLY A 80 0.24 5.25 -1.05
N THR A 81 -0.80 5.58 -0.31
CA THR A 81 -0.75 5.74 1.14
C THR A 81 -0.68 4.38 1.82
N ALA A 82 0.14 4.23 2.85
CA ALA A 82 0.18 3.04 3.69
C ALA A 82 -0.66 3.22 4.96
N GLY A 83 -1.39 2.17 5.36
CA GLY A 83 -2.02 2.05 6.68
C GLY A 83 -3.06 3.14 7.04
N GLY A 84 -3.74 3.75 6.06
CA GLY A 84 -4.73 4.81 6.32
C GLY A 84 -4.18 6.22 6.19
N SER A 85 -3.01 6.49 6.77
CA SER A 85 -2.51 7.85 6.96
C SER A 85 -1.12 8.13 6.38
N GLY A 86 -0.36 7.11 6.00
CA GLY A 86 0.90 7.28 5.24
C GLY A 86 2.09 7.83 6.02
N GLY A 87 2.00 7.98 7.35
CA GLY A 87 3.15 8.36 8.17
C GLY A 87 4.23 7.27 8.19
N LYS A 88 5.43 7.62 8.64
CA LYS A 88 6.58 6.73 8.90
C LYS A 88 6.16 5.42 9.58
N PRO A 89 5.37 5.40 10.68
CA PRO A 89 4.94 4.15 11.30
C PRO A 89 4.00 3.32 10.40
N HIS A 90 3.14 3.97 9.61
CA HIS A 90 2.22 3.27 8.70
C HIS A 90 2.94 2.66 7.50
N VAL A 91 3.93 3.37 6.95
CA VAL A 91 4.81 2.87 5.88
C VAL A 91 5.63 1.69 6.41
N ALA A 92 6.21 1.80 7.61
CA ALA A 92 6.95 0.71 8.24
C ALA A 92 6.07 -0.53 8.46
N PHE A 93 4.85 -0.34 8.98
CA PHE A 93 3.86 -1.42 9.15
C PHE A 93 3.61 -2.19 7.86
N ASN A 94 3.40 -1.48 6.74
CA ASN A 94 3.13 -2.12 5.44
C ASN A 94 4.39 -2.81 4.89
N LEU A 95 5.54 -2.15 5.01
CA LEU A 95 6.84 -2.70 4.62
C LEU A 95 7.16 -4.02 5.34
N ASP A 96 6.85 -4.12 6.63
CA ASP A 96 7.07 -5.33 7.41
C ASP A 96 6.21 -6.49 6.91
N ILE A 97 4.94 -6.23 6.56
CA ILE A 97 4.05 -7.22 5.96
C ILE A 97 4.59 -7.68 4.59
N ILE A 98 5.04 -6.75 3.74
CA ILE A 98 5.61 -7.08 2.43
C ILE A 98 6.86 -7.97 2.58
N LYS A 99 7.75 -7.64 3.52
CA LYS A 99 8.95 -8.45 3.81
C LYS A 99 8.60 -9.83 4.36
N GLU A 100 7.58 -9.93 5.21
CA GLU A 100 7.07 -11.20 5.71
C GLU A 100 6.58 -12.09 4.56
N ILE A 101 5.72 -11.55 3.69
CA ILE A 101 5.21 -12.26 2.51
C ILE A 101 6.35 -12.71 1.59
N ALA A 102 7.31 -11.83 1.33
CA ALA A 102 8.46 -12.15 0.49
C ALA A 102 9.28 -13.32 1.06
N LYS A 103 9.48 -13.34 2.38
CA LYS A 103 10.18 -14.42 3.08
C LYS A 103 9.39 -15.73 3.05
N GLU A 104 8.10 -15.68 3.38
CA GLU A 104 7.23 -16.87 3.46
C GLU A 104 7.07 -17.55 2.10
N LYS A 105 6.87 -16.76 1.04
CA LYS A 105 6.67 -17.25 -0.33
C LYS A 105 7.97 -17.35 -1.14
N LYS A 106 9.13 -17.06 -0.54
CA LYS A 106 10.46 -17.04 -1.17
C LYS A 106 10.50 -16.21 -2.46
N LEU A 107 9.85 -15.05 -2.43
CA LEU A 107 9.76 -14.14 -3.57
C LEU A 107 11.01 -13.25 -3.65
N LEU A 108 11.43 -12.94 -4.87
CA LEU A 108 12.53 -12.02 -5.15
C LEU A 108 12.02 -10.91 -6.06
N PHE A 109 12.15 -9.68 -5.61
CA PHE A 109 11.73 -8.49 -6.35
C PHE A 109 12.50 -7.25 -5.88
N LYS A 110 12.50 -6.22 -6.72
CA LYS A 110 13.02 -4.90 -6.34
C LYS A 110 11.97 -4.17 -5.52
N LEU A 111 12.39 -3.56 -4.43
CA LEU A 111 11.53 -2.81 -3.52
C LEU A 111 12.09 -1.41 -3.32
N ALA A 112 11.24 -0.41 -3.46
CA ALA A 112 11.55 0.99 -3.15
C ALA A 112 10.51 1.50 -2.14
N VAL A 113 10.97 2.33 -1.20
CA VAL A 113 10.12 2.95 -0.18
C VAL A 113 10.31 4.46 -0.29
N ILE A 114 9.21 5.18 -0.48
CA ILE A 114 9.20 6.64 -0.60
C ILE A 114 8.48 7.18 0.63
N GLN A 115 9.13 8.08 1.37
CA GLN A 115 8.58 8.73 2.56
C GLN A 115 8.65 10.24 2.39
N SER A 116 7.63 10.93 2.87
CA SER A 116 7.50 12.39 2.78
C SER A 116 7.15 13.06 4.12
N GLU A 117 7.15 12.32 5.24
CA GLU A 117 6.84 12.88 6.55
C GLU A 117 7.97 13.78 7.07
N PHE A 118 7.60 15.01 7.43
CA PHE A 118 8.50 15.98 8.06
C PHE A 118 8.84 15.60 9.49
N ASP A 119 10.04 15.98 9.94
CA ASP A 119 10.39 15.84 11.34
C ASP A 119 9.58 16.81 12.21
N LYS A 120 9.10 16.31 13.36
CA LYS A 120 8.22 17.08 14.25
C LYS A 120 8.85 18.38 14.73
N ASP A 121 10.15 18.38 14.95
CA ASP A 121 10.86 19.56 15.43
C ASP A 121 11.03 20.61 14.32
N PHE A 122 11.29 20.18 13.09
CA PHE A 122 11.25 21.07 11.91
C PHE A 122 9.89 21.77 11.81
N ILE A 123 8.78 21.05 11.97
CA ILE A 123 7.43 21.65 11.94
C ILE A 123 7.21 22.62 13.10
N LYS A 124 7.63 22.26 14.33
CA LYS A 124 7.49 23.14 15.50
C LYS A 124 8.33 24.40 15.40
N GLU A 125 9.51 24.33 14.79
CA GLU A 125 10.39 25.47 14.56
C GLU A 125 9.74 26.43 13.56
N ASN A 126 9.34 25.95 12.38
CA ASN A 126 8.66 26.79 11.39
C ASN A 126 7.37 27.41 11.94
N LEU A 127 6.59 26.66 12.74
CA LEU A 127 5.38 27.20 13.36
C LEU A 127 5.66 28.34 14.35
N LYS A 128 6.81 28.33 15.03
CA LYS A 128 7.24 29.45 15.89
C LYS A 128 7.71 30.65 15.09
N ASP A 129 8.28 30.41 13.92
CA ASP A 129 8.88 31.44 13.06
C ASP A 129 7.86 32.16 12.15
N GLY A 130 6.67 31.59 11.93
CA GLY A 130 5.54 32.22 11.22
C GLY A 130 5.33 31.71 9.81
#